data_AF-A0A7S1WYN1-F1
#
_entry.id   AF-A0A7S1WYN1-F1
#
_cell.length_a   1.000
_cell.length_b   1.000
_cell.length_c   1.000
_cell.angle_alpha   90.00
_cell.angle_beta   90.00
_cell.angle_gamma   90.00
#
_symmetry.space_group_name_H-M   'P 1'
#
loop_
_entity.id
_entity.type
_entity.pdbx_description
1 polymer ?
#
loop_
_entity_poly.entity_id
_entity_poly.type
_entity_poly.pdbx_seq_one_letter_code
_entity_poly.pdbx_strand_id
1 'polypeptide(L)'
;WTIAEGQIHLTDTLLRDILAIRGDRESYYYGRQLLWAKHPWIVRLLTEKAPRLLTTFLDGHLWSSRFMEGGQRRVNYYVRELYGDPYLEENGNVYNTMLGVFIQRLPESELGNFAHPCVAFVINLKWELFARRDFALSQLLSFLNVLLNTVYMQVGATRPFVSFSLALLQLGVAALRLVSYSVRLVKQTRHGNGSTKHLGPLSLFVPYAMSDVFMILNMVSSCFVVALFCLTWTANPFSWRGELDSSFASEHEGDGWADKHDAQSLNAWAMVAAFTTGMLWIQMAEVFKITTKLSALLFAISAVLSDVLRFVLVLAVWVCGFSLMIYWLFVGANLAEGDKDMFESMDAGLMIDGVKGDAGTFIYFIIMSSLGLTGINVIMESSWLVRGVYAVCVLSTVVVLLNLLVSTMVSTYDILQMSFHELAVQSRANLVIRAEESSSMKRRAKHFNACEFGEKVDFEDGDDGPSGGIQRVVSSRERNHPTF
;
A
#
# COMPACT_ATOMS: atom_id res chain seq x y z
N TRP A 1 3.41 -37.55 1.40
CA TRP A 1 3.49 -38.54 0.31
C TRP A 1 2.36 -38.32 -0.69
N THR A 2 1.09 -38.49 -0.31
CA THR A 2 -0.09 -38.29 -1.18
C THR A 2 -0.08 -36.96 -1.97
N ILE A 3 0.26 -35.84 -1.33
CA ILE A 3 0.39 -34.51 -1.97
C ILE A 3 1.47 -34.51 -3.05
N ALA A 4 2.61 -35.17 -2.80
CA ALA A 4 3.73 -35.23 -3.74
C ALA A 4 3.40 -36.07 -4.97
N GLU A 5 2.57 -37.12 -4.80
CA GLU A 5 2.06 -37.95 -5.90
C GLU A 5 0.83 -37.35 -6.60
N GLY A 6 0.36 -36.17 -6.20
CA GLY A 6 -0.82 -35.54 -6.78
C GLY A 6 -2.15 -36.24 -6.42
N GLN A 7 -2.17 -37.12 -5.41
CA GLN A 7 -3.37 -37.79 -4.91
C GLN A 7 -4.18 -36.85 -4.00
N ILE A 8 -4.69 -35.77 -4.58
CA ILE A 8 -5.38 -34.68 -3.86
C ILE A 8 -6.66 -35.20 -3.19
N HIS A 9 -7.45 -36.05 -3.85
CA HIS A 9 -8.70 -36.58 -3.29
C HIS A 9 -8.49 -37.52 -2.10
N LEU A 10 -7.45 -38.37 -2.14
CA LEU A 10 -7.07 -39.18 -0.99
C LEU A 10 -6.63 -38.30 0.17
N THR A 11 -5.83 -37.26 -0.11
CA THR A 11 -5.40 -36.31 0.92
C THR A 11 -6.58 -35.57 1.54
N ASP A 12 -7.54 -35.12 0.74
CA ASP A 12 -8.79 -34.50 1.19
C ASP A 12 -9.55 -35.41 2.15
N THR A 13 -9.71 -36.68 1.77
CA THR A 13 -10.38 -37.69 2.60
C THR A 13 -9.64 -37.93 3.91
N LEU A 14 -8.30 -38.05 3.87
CA LEU A 14 -7.47 -38.22 5.07
C LEU A 14 -7.54 -37.00 6.00
N LEU A 15 -7.54 -35.78 5.45
CA LEU A 15 -7.65 -34.56 6.25
C LEU A 15 -9.02 -34.48 6.94
N ARG A 16 -10.11 -34.80 6.23
CA ARG A 16 -11.46 -34.87 6.81
C ARG A 16 -11.56 -35.91 7.92
N ASP A 17 -10.93 -37.07 7.74
CA ASP A 17 -10.95 -38.14 8.74
C ASP A 17 -10.15 -37.77 9.99
N ILE A 18 -8.92 -37.28 9.83
CA ILE A 18 -8.02 -36.89 10.94
C ILE A 18 -8.60 -35.72 11.74
N LEU A 19 -9.20 -34.73 11.06
CA LEU A 19 -9.76 -33.54 11.69
C LEU A 19 -11.25 -33.70 12.05
N ALA A 20 -11.86 -34.87 11.81
CA ALA A 20 -13.20 -35.12 12.28
C ALA A 20 -13.21 -35.22 13.81
N ILE A 21 -14.09 -34.43 14.43
CA ILE A 21 -14.39 -34.53 15.85
C ILE A 21 -15.39 -35.68 16.03
N ARG A 22 -14.98 -36.72 16.76
CA ARG A 22 -15.82 -37.90 17.03
C ARG A 22 -15.96 -38.09 18.53
N GLY A 23 -17.19 -38.14 19.01
CA GLY A 23 -17.47 -38.53 20.39
C GLY A 23 -17.31 -40.03 20.56
N ASP A 24 -16.55 -40.44 21.57
CA ASP A 24 -16.56 -41.77 22.17
C ASP A 24 -17.18 -41.68 23.58
N ARG A 25 -17.48 -42.81 24.23
CA ARG A 25 -18.17 -42.86 25.53
C ARG A 25 -17.49 -42.07 26.64
N GLU A 26 -16.17 -41.89 26.57
CA GLU A 26 -15.37 -41.25 27.63
C GLU A 26 -14.64 -39.98 27.17
N SER A 27 -14.49 -39.76 25.85
CA SER A 27 -13.74 -38.61 25.33
C SER A 27 -14.01 -38.32 23.85
N TYR A 28 -13.59 -37.15 23.38
CA TYR A 28 -13.59 -36.82 21.96
C TYR A 28 -12.27 -37.18 21.31
N TYR A 29 -12.34 -37.96 20.22
CA TYR A 29 -11.24 -38.09 19.30
C TYR A 29 -11.20 -36.87 18.37
N TYR A 30 -10.06 -36.17 18.38
CA TYR A 30 -9.77 -35.06 17.47
C TYR A 30 -8.27 -35.05 17.16
N GLY A 31 -7.89 -35.54 15.96
CA GLY A 31 -6.50 -35.76 15.56
C GLY A 31 -5.66 -34.50 15.33
N ARG A 32 -6.23 -33.30 15.54
CA ARG A 32 -5.58 -32.00 15.30
C ARG A 32 -4.21 -31.88 15.95
N GLN A 33 -4.12 -32.10 17.26
CA GLN A 33 -2.86 -31.89 17.99
C GLN A 33 -1.76 -32.82 17.48
N LEU A 34 -2.10 -34.08 17.19
CA LEU A 34 -1.15 -35.06 16.64
C LEU A 34 -0.71 -34.67 15.22
N LEU A 35 -1.63 -34.17 14.39
CA LEU A 35 -1.33 -33.69 13.04
C LEU A 35 -0.30 -32.56 13.08
N TRP A 36 -0.50 -31.56 13.93
CA TRP A 36 0.43 -30.43 14.07
C TRP A 36 1.76 -30.83 14.70
N ALA A 37 1.74 -31.73 15.69
CA ALA A 37 2.96 -32.23 16.31
C ALA A 37 3.84 -33.03 15.32
N LYS A 38 3.22 -33.78 14.40
CA LYS A 38 3.94 -34.56 13.39
C LYS A 38 4.28 -33.76 12.13
N HIS A 39 3.47 -32.75 11.79
CA HIS A 39 3.59 -31.98 10.57
C HIS A 39 3.40 -30.47 10.83
N PRO A 40 4.32 -29.80 11.56
CA PRO A 40 4.19 -28.38 11.87
C PRO A 40 4.21 -27.50 10.61
N TRP A 41 4.87 -27.95 9.55
CA TRP A 41 4.91 -27.29 8.24
C TRP A 41 3.72 -27.59 7.32
N ILE A 42 2.66 -28.25 7.81
CA ILE A 42 1.52 -28.67 6.96
C ILE A 42 0.89 -27.50 6.19
N VAL A 43 0.74 -26.34 6.82
CA VAL A 43 0.19 -25.15 6.18
C VAL A 43 1.04 -24.73 4.99
N ARG A 44 2.36 -24.63 5.18
CA ARG A 44 3.31 -24.30 4.11
C ARG A 44 3.21 -25.30 2.96
N LEU A 45 3.14 -26.58 3.28
CA LEU A 45 3.01 -27.64 2.28
C LEU A 45 1.70 -27.50 1.48
N LEU A 46 0.56 -27.29 2.16
CA LEU A 46 -0.74 -27.12 1.52
C LEU A 46 -0.78 -25.85 0.66
N THR A 47 -0.31 -24.71 1.18
CA THR A 47 -0.26 -23.45 0.45
C THR A 47 0.57 -23.54 -0.83
N GLU A 48 1.73 -24.21 -0.79
CA GLU A 48 2.63 -24.30 -1.94
C GLU A 48 2.27 -25.40 -2.94
N LYS A 49 1.72 -26.54 -2.48
CA LYS A 49 1.56 -27.73 -3.32
C LYS A 49 0.10 -28.10 -3.61
N ALA A 50 -0.83 -27.75 -2.73
CA ALA A 50 -2.24 -28.12 -2.87
C ALA A 50 -3.17 -27.09 -2.18
N PRO A 51 -3.21 -25.83 -2.65
CA PRO A 51 -3.93 -24.75 -1.97
C PRO A 51 -5.44 -25.01 -1.85
N ARG A 52 -6.02 -25.78 -2.78
CA ARG A 52 -7.43 -26.21 -2.73
C ARG A 52 -7.79 -27.01 -1.47
N LEU A 53 -6.84 -27.75 -0.90
CA LEU A 53 -7.03 -28.52 0.33
C LEU A 53 -7.03 -27.65 1.60
N LEU A 54 -6.67 -26.35 1.49
CA LEU A 54 -6.71 -25.44 2.63
C LEU A 54 -8.14 -25.27 3.15
N THR A 55 -9.15 -25.24 2.28
CA THR A 55 -10.57 -25.18 2.68
C THR A 55 -10.93 -26.35 3.60
N THR A 56 -10.74 -27.60 3.14
CA THR A 56 -10.97 -28.81 3.93
C THR A 56 -10.15 -28.84 5.23
N PHE A 57 -8.89 -28.41 5.16
CA PHE A 57 -8.03 -28.34 6.34
C PHE A 57 -8.56 -27.34 7.37
N LEU A 58 -8.98 -26.14 6.93
CA LEU A 58 -9.48 -25.09 7.80
C LEU A 58 -10.90 -25.39 8.31
N ASP A 59 -11.72 -26.11 7.55
CA ASP A 59 -13.02 -26.63 7.96
C ASP A 59 -12.88 -27.58 9.16
N GLY A 60 -11.84 -28.42 9.14
CA GLY A 60 -11.51 -29.29 10.28
C GLY A 60 -11.14 -28.53 11.56
N HIS A 61 -10.89 -27.21 11.50
CA HIS A 61 -10.64 -26.35 12.66
C HIS A 61 -11.89 -25.58 13.11
N LEU A 62 -13.07 -25.94 12.59
CA LEU A 62 -14.34 -25.34 12.92
C LEU A 62 -15.31 -26.43 13.43
N TRP A 63 -16.01 -26.13 14.52
CA TRP A 63 -17.20 -26.87 14.90
C TRP A 63 -18.36 -25.90 15.06
N SER A 64 -19.54 -26.32 14.64
CA SER A 64 -20.75 -25.49 14.61
C SER A 64 -21.89 -26.26 15.24
N SER A 65 -22.52 -25.70 16.27
CA SER A 65 -23.65 -26.34 16.96
C SER A 65 -24.82 -26.53 16.00
N ARG A 66 -25.57 -27.63 16.11
CA ARG A 66 -26.78 -27.80 15.31
C ARG A 66 -27.90 -26.87 15.77
N PHE A 67 -27.91 -26.53 17.06
CA PHE A 67 -28.93 -25.69 17.67
C PHE A 67 -28.72 -24.22 17.33
N MET A 68 -29.83 -23.51 17.15
CA MET A 68 -29.84 -22.06 16.96
C MET A 68 -30.71 -21.43 18.03
N GLU A 69 -30.18 -20.44 18.71
CA GLU A 69 -30.87 -19.69 19.76
C GLU A 69 -30.89 -18.21 19.33
N GLY A 70 -32.08 -17.62 19.22
CA GLY A 70 -32.22 -16.20 18.85
C GLY A 70 -31.65 -15.83 17.47
N GLY A 71 -31.61 -16.78 16.52
CA GLY A 71 -31.00 -16.57 15.20
C GLY A 71 -29.47 -16.57 15.22
N GLN A 72 -28.86 -16.98 16.32
CA GLN A 72 -27.42 -17.14 16.48
C GLN A 72 -27.09 -18.62 16.74
N ARG A 73 -25.83 -18.99 16.51
CA ARG A 73 -25.32 -20.37 16.69
C ARG A 73 -23.96 -20.31 17.39
N ARG A 74 -23.72 -21.28 18.28
CA ARG A 74 -22.42 -21.46 18.90
C ARG A 74 -21.46 -22.09 17.90
N VAL A 75 -20.28 -21.52 17.77
CA VAL A 75 -19.21 -21.98 16.88
C VAL A 75 -17.91 -22.03 17.68
N ASN A 76 -17.25 -23.18 17.66
CA ASN A 76 -15.96 -23.38 18.30
C ASN A 76 -14.86 -23.29 17.23
N TYR A 77 -13.98 -22.31 17.36
CA TYR A 77 -12.85 -22.09 16.44
C TYR A 77 -11.57 -22.67 17.05
N TYR A 78 -11.11 -23.81 16.55
CA TYR A 78 -9.96 -24.56 17.05
C TYR A 78 -8.63 -24.00 16.55
N VAL A 79 -8.32 -22.75 16.88
CA VAL A 79 -7.28 -21.95 16.21
C VAL A 79 -5.95 -21.81 16.95
N ARG A 80 -5.69 -22.56 18.04
CA ARG A 80 -4.44 -22.45 18.81
C ARG A 80 -3.18 -22.52 17.94
N GLU A 81 -3.08 -23.54 17.11
CA GLU A 81 -1.92 -23.77 16.24
C GLU A 81 -1.91 -22.77 15.07
N LEU A 82 -3.08 -22.41 14.55
CA LEU A 82 -3.26 -21.40 13.48
C LEU A 82 -2.88 -19.99 13.94
N TYR A 83 -3.04 -19.68 15.23
CA TYR A 83 -2.65 -18.39 15.81
C TYR A 83 -1.12 -18.21 15.81
N GLY A 84 -0.36 -19.30 15.90
CA GLY A 84 1.10 -19.28 15.95
C GLY A 84 1.63 -19.18 17.38
N ASP A 85 1.82 -20.33 18.02
CA ASP A 85 2.35 -20.43 19.38
C ASP A 85 3.77 -19.82 19.47
N PRO A 86 3.99 -18.74 20.25
CA PRO A 86 5.29 -18.07 20.35
C PRO A 86 6.35 -18.87 21.11
N TYR A 87 5.97 -19.97 21.77
CA TYR A 87 6.90 -20.87 22.44
C TYR A 87 7.59 -21.84 21.48
N LEU A 88 7.04 -22.03 20.28
CA LEU A 88 7.67 -22.82 19.22
C LEU A 88 8.74 -22.01 18.50
N GLU A 89 9.94 -22.57 18.36
CA GLU A 89 11.09 -21.90 17.71
C GLU A 89 10.77 -21.48 16.27
N GLU A 90 10.02 -22.30 15.53
CA GLU A 90 9.60 -22.02 14.16
C GLU A 90 8.80 -20.72 14.04
N ASN A 91 7.95 -20.44 15.04
CA ASN A 91 7.11 -19.24 15.13
C ASN A 91 7.85 -18.02 15.68
N GLY A 92 9.14 -18.16 16.01
CA GLY A 92 10.03 -17.04 16.31
C GLY A 92 10.04 -16.03 15.16
N ASN A 93 9.98 -16.52 13.92
CA ASN A 93 9.69 -15.70 12.75
C ASN A 93 8.18 -15.63 12.51
N VAL A 94 7.62 -14.42 12.55
CA VAL A 94 6.18 -14.20 12.31
C VAL A 94 5.76 -14.68 10.91
N TYR A 95 6.66 -14.62 9.94
CA TYR A 95 6.38 -15.05 8.57
C TYR A 95 6.28 -16.57 8.39
N ASN A 96 6.72 -17.35 9.37
CA ASN A 96 6.53 -18.80 9.39
C ASN A 96 5.17 -19.22 9.99
N THR A 97 4.47 -18.30 10.67
CA THR A 97 3.11 -18.57 11.17
C THR A 97 2.14 -18.77 10.01
N MET A 98 0.97 -19.36 10.27
CA MET A 98 -0.03 -19.62 9.21
C MET A 98 -0.38 -18.38 8.39
N LEU A 99 -0.65 -17.25 9.06
CA LEU A 99 -0.96 -15.99 8.37
C LEU A 99 0.24 -15.51 7.53
N GLY A 100 1.47 -15.66 8.04
CA GLY A 100 2.69 -15.29 7.32
C GLY A 100 2.86 -16.06 6.04
N VAL A 101 2.66 -17.38 6.13
CA VAL A 101 2.69 -18.29 4.99
C VAL A 101 1.59 -17.93 3.99
N PHE A 102 0.38 -17.65 4.43
CA PHE A 102 -0.73 -17.28 3.55
C PHE A 102 -0.44 -16.01 2.77
N ILE A 103 0.09 -14.97 3.43
CA ILE A 103 0.40 -13.71 2.78
C ILE A 103 1.51 -13.86 1.74
N GLN A 104 2.52 -14.68 2.03
CA GLN A 104 3.71 -14.77 1.20
C GLN A 104 3.60 -15.76 0.06
N ARG A 105 2.87 -16.86 0.27
CA ARG A 105 2.96 -18.05 -0.57
C ARG A 105 1.64 -18.44 -1.20
N LEU A 106 0.51 -17.90 -0.73
CA LEU A 106 -0.77 -18.20 -1.34
C LEU A 106 -0.84 -17.54 -2.72
N PRO A 107 -1.13 -18.30 -3.79
CA PRO A 107 -1.28 -17.73 -5.12
C PRO A 107 -2.52 -16.83 -5.19
N GLU A 108 -2.47 -15.79 -6.01
CA GLU A 108 -3.57 -14.83 -6.19
C GLU A 108 -4.86 -15.50 -6.70
N SER A 109 -4.75 -16.63 -7.41
CA SER A 109 -5.90 -17.41 -7.87
C SER A 109 -6.70 -18.08 -6.75
N GLU A 110 -6.14 -18.18 -5.54
CA GLU A 110 -6.69 -18.91 -4.40
C GLU A 110 -6.99 -17.97 -3.21
N LEU A 111 -7.21 -16.67 -3.50
CA LEU A 111 -7.56 -15.63 -2.51
C LEU A 111 -8.83 -15.97 -1.70
N GLY A 112 -9.72 -16.80 -2.25
CA GLY A 112 -10.89 -17.33 -1.55
C GLY A 112 -10.59 -17.97 -0.19
N ASN A 113 -9.37 -18.50 0.00
CA ASN A 113 -8.97 -19.05 1.30
C ASN A 113 -8.87 -17.99 2.40
N PHE A 114 -8.67 -16.70 2.08
CA PHE A 114 -8.72 -15.62 3.08
C PHE A 114 -10.14 -15.34 3.57
N ALA A 115 -11.17 -15.62 2.76
CA ALA A 115 -12.57 -15.52 3.18
C ALA A 115 -13.01 -16.66 4.10
N HIS A 116 -12.17 -17.69 4.30
CA HIS A 116 -12.50 -18.79 5.18
C HIS A 116 -12.73 -18.30 6.63
N PRO A 117 -13.82 -18.73 7.31
CA PRO A 117 -14.19 -18.23 8.64
C PRO A 117 -13.08 -18.35 9.70
N CYS A 118 -12.35 -19.47 9.74
CA CYS A 118 -11.21 -19.65 10.65
C CYS A 118 -10.10 -18.61 10.43
N VAL A 119 -9.78 -18.28 9.18
CA VAL A 119 -8.72 -17.30 8.85
C VAL A 119 -9.18 -15.91 9.22
N ALA A 120 -10.40 -15.54 8.83
CA ALA A 120 -11.03 -14.27 9.20
C ALA A 120 -11.12 -14.10 10.72
N PHE A 121 -11.45 -15.17 11.45
CA PHE A 121 -11.51 -15.18 12.91
C PHE A 121 -10.13 -14.92 13.53
N VAL A 122 -9.08 -15.64 13.11
CA VAL A 122 -7.72 -15.43 13.64
C VAL A 122 -7.22 -14.00 13.36
N ILE A 123 -7.48 -13.48 12.16
CA ILE A 123 -7.13 -12.10 11.79
C ILE A 123 -7.87 -11.09 12.69
N ASN A 124 -9.18 -11.25 12.87
CA ASN A 124 -9.97 -10.35 13.70
C ASN A 124 -9.58 -10.44 15.18
N LEU A 125 -9.29 -11.64 15.69
CA LEU A 125 -8.81 -11.86 17.04
C LEU A 125 -7.50 -11.09 17.30
N LYS A 126 -6.50 -11.26 16.43
CA LYS A 126 -5.23 -10.52 16.55
C LYS A 126 -5.40 -9.02 16.34
N TRP A 127 -6.32 -8.62 15.45
CA TRP A 127 -6.66 -7.23 15.21
C TRP A 127 -7.20 -6.55 16.47
N GLU A 128 -8.16 -7.18 17.15
CA GLU A 128 -8.76 -6.67 18.38
C GLU A 128 -7.79 -6.68 19.56
N LEU A 129 -6.94 -7.72 19.69
CA LEU A 129 -6.02 -7.86 20.80
C LEU A 129 -4.87 -6.84 20.81
N PHE A 130 -4.29 -6.54 19.65
CA PHE A 130 -3.14 -5.62 19.61
C PHE A 130 -3.00 -4.82 18.32
N ALA A 131 -3.29 -5.39 17.14
CA ALA A 131 -2.90 -4.73 15.89
C ALA A 131 -3.68 -3.43 15.64
N ARG A 132 -4.95 -3.34 16.05
CA ARG A 132 -5.76 -2.12 15.93
C ARG A 132 -5.14 -0.95 16.67
N ARG A 133 -4.66 -1.16 17.89
CA ARG A 133 -4.05 -0.11 18.72
C ARG A 133 -2.72 0.33 18.12
N ASP A 134 -1.87 -0.62 17.75
CA ASP A 134 -0.54 -0.32 17.20
C ASP A 134 -0.67 0.41 15.85
N PHE A 135 -1.64 0.01 15.02
CA PHE A 135 -1.98 0.72 13.78
C PHE A 135 -2.52 2.13 14.06
N ALA A 136 -3.49 2.28 14.97
CA ALA A 136 -4.07 3.59 15.31
C ALA A 136 -3.01 4.58 15.83
N LEU A 137 -2.07 4.12 16.66
CA LEU A 137 -0.95 4.95 17.13
C LEU A 137 -0.04 5.39 15.98
N SER A 138 0.26 4.49 15.04
CA SER A 138 1.05 4.83 13.84
C SER A 138 0.32 5.85 12.96
N GLN A 139 -1.00 5.72 12.80
CA GLN A 139 -1.80 6.65 12.02
C GLN A 139 -1.95 8.00 12.73
N LEU A 140 -2.04 8.02 14.06
CA LEU A 140 -2.07 9.26 14.84
C LEU A 140 -0.78 10.07 14.64
N LEU A 141 0.40 9.44 14.63
CA LEU A 141 1.66 10.12 14.33
C LEU A 141 1.70 10.66 12.89
N SER A 142 1.09 9.94 11.95
CA SER A 142 1.00 10.39 10.55
C SER A 142 0.09 11.60 10.41
N PHE A 143 -1.08 11.56 11.04
CA PHE A 143 -2.02 12.68 11.10
C PHE A 143 -1.40 13.90 11.78
N LEU A 144 -0.71 13.71 12.92
CA LEU A 144 -0.01 14.79 13.61
C LEU A 144 1.05 15.44 12.71
N ASN A 145 1.79 14.65 11.93
CA ASN A 145 2.78 15.17 10.99
C ASN A 145 2.14 16.02 9.88
N VAL A 146 1.01 15.59 9.33
CA VAL A 146 0.25 16.37 8.33
C VAL A 146 -0.27 17.67 8.94
N LEU A 147 -0.88 17.59 10.14
CA LEU A 147 -1.41 18.74 10.85
C LEU A 147 -0.30 19.75 11.13
N LEU A 148 0.82 19.31 11.72
CA LEU A 148 1.97 20.17 12.01
C LEU A 148 2.49 20.83 10.74
N ASN A 149 2.65 20.09 9.64
CA ASN A 149 3.10 20.63 8.36
C ASN A 149 2.14 21.69 7.81
N THR A 150 0.83 21.45 7.83
CA THR A 150 -0.17 22.41 7.32
C THR A 150 -0.23 23.69 8.17
N VAL A 151 -0.21 23.55 9.50
CA VAL A 151 -0.25 24.70 10.42
C VAL A 151 1.07 25.48 10.35
N TYR A 152 2.20 24.80 10.28
CA TYR A 152 3.52 25.40 10.06
C TYR A 152 3.53 26.30 8.81
N MET A 153 3.04 25.80 7.67
CA MET A 153 3.01 26.56 6.42
C MET A 153 2.03 27.74 6.46
N GLN A 154 0.89 27.62 7.16
CA GLN A 154 -0.10 28.70 7.23
C GLN A 154 0.26 29.79 8.24
N VAL A 155 0.72 29.41 9.43
CA VAL A 155 1.06 30.35 10.51
C VAL A 155 2.43 31.00 10.26
N GLY A 156 3.30 30.33 9.52
CA GLY A 156 4.68 30.75 9.23
C GLY A 156 4.83 32.20 8.79
N ALA A 157 3.93 32.68 7.94
CA ALA A 157 3.97 34.04 7.44
C ALA A 157 3.64 35.12 8.49
N THR A 158 2.94 34.77 9.57
CA THR A 158 2.41 35.75 10.55
C THR A 158 3.14 35.73 11.88
N ARG A 159 3.67 34.57 12.30
CA ARG A 159 4.28 34.38 13.62
C ARG A 159 5.53 33.49 13.53
N PRO A 160 6.72 34.08 13.30
CA PRO A 160 7.96 33.35 13.03
C PRO A 160 8.37 32.39 14.16
N PHE A 161 8.30 32.82 15.42
CA PHE A 161 8.67 31.97 16.57
C PHE A 161 7.78 30.73 16.74
N VAL A 162 6.47 30.89 16.49
CA VAL A 162 5.52 29.78 16.53
C VAL A 162 5.80 28.80 15.40
N SER A 163 6.09 29.32 14.19
CA SER A 163 6.48 28.51 13.03
C SER A 163 7.71 27.66 13.30
N PHE A 164 8.75 28.25 13.89
CA PHE A 164 9.98 27.52 14.24
C PHE A 164 9.70 26.39 15.24
N SER A 165 8.90 26.67 16.26
CA SER A 165 8.52 25.66 17.26
C SER A 165 7.75 24.50 16.62
N LEU A 166 6.82 24.79 15.71
CA LEU A 166 6.07 23.77 14.95
C LEU A 166 6.97 22.97 14.01
N ALA A 167 7.93 23.62 13.34
CA ALA A 167 8.90 22.97 12.47
C ALA A 167 9.80 21.99 13.25
N LEU A 168 10.25 22.37 14.44
CA LEU A 168 11.01 21.48 15.33
C LEU A 168 10.17 20.28 15.80
N LEU A 169 8.91 20.49 16.17
CA LEU A 169 8.01 19.40 16.53
C LEU A 169 7.77 18.46 15.34
N GLN A 170 7.55 19.00 14.15
CA GLN A 170 7.38 18.23 12.91
C GLN A 170 8.63 17.41 12.60
N LEU A 171 9.82 18.02 12.71
CA LEU A 171 11.10 17.34 12.54
C LEU A 171 11.25 16.19 13.54
N GLY A 172 10.90 16.40 14.82
CA GLY A 172 10.92 15.38 15.85
C GLY A 172 10.01 14.18 15.52
N VAL A 173 8.79 14.44 15.06
CA VAL A 173 7.85 13.39 14.65
C VAL A 173 8.38 12.64 13.42
N ALA A 174 8.88 13.34 12.40
CA ALA A 174 9.43 12.73 11.19
C ALA A 174 10.69 11.89 11.49
N ALA A 175 11.59 12.38 12.34
CA ALA A 175 12.79 11.66 12.76
C ALA A 175 12.43 10.39 13.55
N LEU A 176 11.47 10.47 14.49
CA LEU A 176 11.00 9.31 15.24
C LEU A 176 10.41 8.24 14.30
N ARG A 177 9.61 8.66 13.32
CA ARG A 177 9.06 7.75 12.30
C ARG A 177 10.16 7.11 11.48
N LEU A 178 11.10 7.91 10.95
CA LEU A 178 12.22 7.41 10.16
C LEU A 178 13.05 6.39 10.94
N VAL A 179 13.41 6.67 12.19
CA VAL A 179 14.11 5.73 13.06
C VAL A 179 13.30 4.46 13.28
N SER A 180 11.99 4.57 13.54
CA SER A 180 11.13 3.40 13.76
C SER A 180 11.06 2.47 12.54
N TYR A 181 10.98 3.02 11.32
CA TYR A 181 10.96 2.25 10.07
C TYR A 181 12.33 1.67 9.75
N SER A 182 13.41 2.43 9.98
CA SER A 182 14.79 1.95 9.79
C SER A 182 15.11 0.79 10.73
N VAL A 183 14.73 0.86 12.00
CA VAL A 183 14.92 -0.24 12.96
C VAL A 183 14.16 -1.49 12.52
N ARG A 184 12.95 -1.34 11.97
CA ARG A 184 12.17 -2.48 11.42
C ARG A 184 12.87 -3.11 10.21
N LEU A 185 13.36 -2.30 9.27
CA LEU A 185 14.11 -2.79 8.12
C LEU A 185 15.38 -3.52 8.53
N VAL A 186 16.18 -2.94 9.44
CA VAL A 186 17.39 -3.57 9.96
C VAL A 186 17.06 -4.90 10.67
N LYS A 187 15.99 -4.93 11.47
CA LYS A 187 15.52 -6.16 12.12
C LYS A 187 15.15 -7.21 11.06
N GLN A 188 14.36 -6.86 10.04
CA GLN A 188 13.99 -7.80 8.98
C GLN A 188 15.19 -8.35 8.22
N THR A 189 16.12 -7.48 7.82
CA THR A 189 17.34 -7.88 7.13
C THR A 189 18.19 -8.80 7.99
N ARG A 190 18.33 -8.51 9.29
CA ARG A 190 19.09 -9.36 10.22
C ARG A 190 18.47 -10.75 10.42
N HIS A 191 17.15 -10.84 10.39
CA HIS A 191 16.44 -12.13 10.55
C HIS A 191 16.27 -12.89 9.22
N GLY A 192 16.73 -12.34 8.08
CA GLY A 192 16.50 -12.94 6.77
C GLY A 192 15.03 -12.91 6.34
N ASN A 193 14.23 -12.00 6.91
CA ASN A 193 12.81 -11.82 6.61
C ASN A 193 12.63 -11.01 5.33
N GLY A 194 12.80 -11.67 4.18
CA GLY A 194 12.62 -11.02 2.89
C GLY A 194 12.55 -12.02 1.75
N SER A 195 12.33 -11.48 0.56
CA SER A 195 12.37 -12.23 -0.69
C SER A 195 13.62 -11.83 -1.46
N THR A 196 14.40 -12.83 -1.88
CA THR A 196 15.49 -12.60 -2.83
C THR A 196 14.88 -12.45 -4.22
N LYS A 197 15.02 -11.27 -4.83
CA LYS A 197 14.63 -11.00 -6.21
C LYS A 197 15.87 -11.07 -7.09
N HIS A 198 15.80 -11.85 -8.16
CA HIS A 198 16.88 -11.95 -9.16
C HIS A 198 16.61 -10.93 -10.27
N LEU A 199 17.44 -9.89 -10.35
CA LEU A 199 17.43 -8.91 -11.43
C LEU A 199 18.65 -9.18 -12.33
N GLY A 200 18.48 -10.10 -13.28
CA GLY A 200 19.59 -10.62 -14.08
C GLY A 200 20.62 -11.38 -13.21
N PRO A 201 21.92 -11.04 -13.26
CA PRO A 201 22.94 -11.69 -12.43
C PRO A 201 22.94 -11.23 -10.96
N LEU A 202 22.20 -10.16 -10.62
CA LEU A 202 22.19 -9.59 -9.27
C LEU A 202 21.04 -10.21 -8.46
N SER A 203 21.39 -10.86 -7.34
CA SER A 203 20.42 -11.28 -6.33
C SER A 203 20.27 -10.19 -5.26
N LEU A 204 19.17 -9.45 -5.28
CA LEU A 204 18.86 -8.42 -4.29
C LEU A 204 17.91 -9.00 -3.24
N PHE A 205 18.33 -9.01 -1.97
CA PHE A 205 17.45 -9.33 -0.86
C PHE A 205 16.55 -8.13 -0.55
N VAL A 206 15.24 -8.29 -0.72
CA VAL A 206 14.24 -7.26 -0.45
C VAL A 206 13.46 -7.62 0.81
N PRO A 207 13.60 -6.86 1.92
CA PRO A 207 12.81 -7.08 3.14
C PRO A 207 11.31 -6.99 2.85
N TYR A 208 10.49 -7.82 3.52
CA TYR A 208 9.04 -7.81 3.27
C TYR A 208 8.38 -6.47 3.56
N ALA A 209 8.95 -5.66 4.46
CA ALA A 209 8.49 -4.30 4.73
C ALA A 209 8.59 -3.37 3.51
N MET A 210 9.56 -3.59 2.62
CA MET A 210 9.72 -2.80 1.39
C MET A 210 8.65 -3.15 0.34
N SER A 211 7.91 -4.24 0.49
CA SER A 211 6.77 -4.51 -0.40
C SER A 211 5.59 -3.56 -0.15
N ASP A 212 5.59 -2.83 0.98
CA ASP A 212 4.55 -1.89 1.31
C ASP A 212 4.80 -0.49 0.74
N VAL A 213 3.99 -0.11 -0.25
CA VAL A 213 4.07 1.21 -0.89
C VAL A 213 3.96 2.34 0.14
N PHE A 214 3.08 2.19 1.14
CA PHE A 214 2.92 3.22 2.18
C PHE A 214 4.13 3.34 3.09
N MET A 215 4.84 2.26 3.39
CA MET A 215 6.08 2.34 4.17
C MET A 215 7.17 3.07 3.39
N ILE A 216 7.35 2.78 2.10
CA ILE A 216 8.30 3.51 1.24
C ILE A 216 7.90 4.99 1.21
N LEU A 217 6.64 5.28 0.95
CA LEU A 217 6.12 6.65 0.91
C LEU A 217 6.41 7.39 2.22
N ASN A 218 6.15 6.74 3.37
CA ASN A 218 6.39 7.27 4.71
C ASN A 218 7.88 7.54 4.99
N MET A 219 8.78 6.67 4.55
CA MET A 219 10.23 6.90 4.67
C MET A 219 10.67 8.08 3.80
N VAL A 220 10.23 8.11 2.54
CA VAL A 220 10.58 9.16 1.59
C VAL A 220 10.04 10.52 2.07
N SER A 221 8.79 10.61 2.53
CA SER A 221 8.27 11.89 3.05
C SER A 221 9.00 12.32 4.32
N SER A 222 9.39 11.39 5.20
CA SER A 222 10.14 11.72 6.40
C SER A 222 11.52 12.31 6.04
N CYS A 223 12.18 11.77 5.01
CA CYS A 223 13.40 12.36 4.47
C CYS A 223 13.16 13.75 3.86
N PHE A 224 12.06 13.95 3.13
CA PHE A 224 11.70 15.25 2.58
C PHE A 224 11.35 16.29 3.65
N VAL A 225 10.74 15.89 4.77
CA VAL A 225 10.52 16.79 5.92
C VAL A 225 11.85 17.23 6.53
N VAL A 226 12.82 16.32 6.67
CA VAL A 226 14.18 16.67 7.13
C VAL A 226 14.86 17.63 6.15
N ALA A 227 14.79 17.33 4.84
CA ALA A 227 15.34 18.20 3.80
C ALA A 227 14.66 19.57 3.79
N LEU A 228 13.33 19.63 3.94
CA LEU A 228 12.56 20.86 4.03
C LEU A 228 13.00 21.70 5.24
N PHE A 229 13.21 21.08 6.40
CA PHE A 229 13.73 21.76 7.58
C PHE A 229 15.12 22.35 7.34
N CYS A 230 16.04 21.57 6.75
CA CYS A 230 17.37 22.06 6.38
C CYS A 230 17.31 23.24 5.39
N LEU A 231 16.44 23.18 4.38
CA LEU A 231 16.23 24.26 3.41
C LEU A 231 15.57 25.49 4.05
N THR A 232 14.72 25.30 5.06
CA THR A 232 14.12 26.40 5.81
C THR A 232 15.19 27.23 6.54
N TRP A 233 16.27 26.57 6.98
CA TRP A 233 17.41 27.25 7.61
C TRP A 233 18.21 28.09 6.62
N THR A 234 18.35 27.64 5.38
CA THR A 234 19.15 28.32 4.35
C THR A 234 18.36 29.42 3.63
N ALA A 235 17.09 29.20 3.28
CA ALA A 235 16.27 30.12 2.49
C ALA A 235 15.51 31.16 3.33
N ASN A 236 15.45 30.99 4.67
CA ASN A 236 14.73 31.87 5.61
C ASN A 236 13.33 32.34 5.12
N PRO A 237 12.41 31.42 4.77
CA PRO A 237 11.11 31.76 4.16
C PRO A 237 10.17 32.55 5.08
N PHE A 238 10.43 32.60 6.38
CA PHE A 238 9.56 33.21 7.38
C PHE A 238 10.21 34.34 8.18
N SER A 239 11.32 34.90 7.67
CA SER A 239 12.11 35.99 8.29
C SER A 239 12.55 35.79 9.76
N TRP A 240 12.25 34.65 10.37
CA TRP A 240 12.57 34.29 11.75
C TRP A 240 14.06 34.31 12.06
N ARG A 241 14.91 33.95 11.09
CA ARG A 241 16.37 34.12 11.22
C ARG A 241 16.76 35.59 11.26
N GLY A 242 16.06 36.46 10.53
CA GLY A 242 16.28 37.90 10.57
C GLY A 242 15.94 38.49 11.93
N GLU A 243 14.84 38.05 12.56
CA GLU A 243 14.48 38.47 13.93
C GLU A 243 15.43 37.92 15.01
N LEU A 244 15.89 36.67 14.86
CA LEU A 244 16.91 36.06 15.73
C LEU A 244 18.25 36.78 15.58
N ASP A 245 18.72 36.96 14.36
CA ASP A 245 20.00 37.63 14.09
C ASP A 245 19.91 39.12 14.46
N SER A 246 18.80 39.82 14.21
CA SER A 246 18.63 41.24 14.60
C SER A 246 18.51 41.44 16.11
N SER A 247 18.05 40.43 16.86
CA SER A 247 18.09 40.47 18.32
C SER A 247 19.51 40.25 18.88
N PHE A 248 20.43 39.74 18.07
CA PHE A 248 21.87 39.62 18.41
C PHE A 248 22.77 40.66 17.72
N ALA A 249 22.34 41.28 16.62
CA ALA A 249 23.13 42.16 15.78
C ALA A 249 22.35 43.45 15.47
N SER A 250 22.35 44.38 16.41
CA SER A 250 22.28 45.80 16.10
C SER A 250 23.58 46.22 15.41
N GLU A 251 23.47 47.02 14.35
CA GLU A 251 24.56 47.64 13.57
C GLU A 251 25.35 46.69 12.65
N HIS A 252 24.97 46.61 11.37
CA HIS A 252 25.87 46.87 10.24
C HIS A 252 25.05 46.84 8.94
N GLU A 253 24.70 48.04 8.47
CA GLU A 253 24.06 48.29 7.17
C GLU A 253 25.08 48.16 6.03
N GLY A 254 24.67 47.46 4.97
CA GLY A 254 25.18 47.71 3.62
C GLY A 254 25.86 46.51 2.97
N ASP A 255 25.08 45.72 2.20
CA ASP A 255 25.50 45.27 0.87
C ASP A 255 24.38 44.55 0.10
N GLY A 256 24.06 45.07 -1.10
CA GLY A 256 22.95 44.64 -1.98
C GLY A 256 23.23 43.41 -2.86
N TRP A 257 24.19 42.56 -2.50
CA TRP A 257 24.48 41.30 -3.22
C TRP A 257 23.68 40.10 -2.70
N ALA A 258 22.95 40.24 -1.59
CA ALA A 258 22.15 39.17 -0.98
C ALA A 258 20.88 38.81 -1.80
N ASP A 259 20.28 39.75 -2.53
CA ASP A 259 18.92 39.60 -3.05
C ASP A 259 18.72 38.53 -4.14
N LYS A 260 19.74 38.20 -4.94
CA LYS A 260 19.58 37.22 -6.05
C LYS A 260 19.72 35.75 -5.62
N HIS A 261 20.56 35.46 -4.64
CA HIS A 261 20.70 34.09 -4.12
C HIS A 261 19.47 33.65 -3.30
N ASP A 262 18.76 34.60 -2.73
CA ASP A 262 17.56 34.35 -1.92
C ASP A 262 16.36 33.92 -2.78
N ALA A 263 16.20 34.46 -3.99
CA ALA A 263 15.09 34.10 -4.87
C ALA A 263 15.14 32.63 -5.35
N GLN A 264 16.34 32.13 -5.72
CA GLN A 264 16.49 30.74 -6.17
C GLN A 264 16.31 29.73 -5.03
N SER A 265 16.85 30.05 -3.85
CA SER A 265 16.71 29.20 -2.67
C SER A 265 15.26 29.15 -2.16
N LEU A 266 14.54 30.27 -2.23
CA LEU A 266 13.11 30.33 -1.90
C LEU A 266 12.25 29.51 -2.87
N ASN A 267 12.53 29.58 -4.17
CA ASN A 267 11.84 28.75 -5.17
C ASN A 267 12.08 27.25 -4.93
N ALA A 268 13.33 26.86 -4.65
CA ALA A 268 13.67 25.48 -4.32
C ALA A 268 12.94 25.00 -3.05
N TRP A 269 12.91 25.83 -2.01
CA TRP A 269 12.18 25.56 -0.78
C TRP A 269 10.67 25.39 -1.05
N ALA A 270 10.05 26.29 -1.80
CA ALA A 270 8.63 26.25 -2.11
C ALA A 270 8.24 24.98 -2.88
N MET A 271 9.07 24.55 -3.85
CA MET A 271 8.87 23.30 -4.58
C MET A 271 8.93 22.09 -3.65
N VAL A 272 9.95 22.02 -2.78
CA VAL A 272 10.10 20.92 -1.81
C VAL A 272 8.95 20.94 -0.80
N ALA A 273 8.52 22.10 -0.33
CA ALA A 273 7.40 22.24 0.61
C ALA A 273 6.09 21.75 0.01
N ALA A 274 5.79 22.16 -1.23
CA ALA A 274 4.58 21.73 -1.95
C ALA A 274 4.59 20.21 -2.19
N PHE A 275 5.71 19.66 -2.66
CA PHE A 275 5.86 18.23 -2.88
C PHE A 275 5.72 17.42 -1.59
N THR A 276 6.41 17.84 -0.52
CA THR A 276 6.32 17.21 0.80
C THR A 276 4.89 17.22 1.32
N THR A 277 4.19 18.35 1.21
CA THR A 277 2.80 18.49 1.63
C THR A 277 1.88 17.56 0.85
N GLY A 278 2.03 17.49 -0.47
CA GLY A 278 1.27 16.56 -1.32
C GLY A 278 1.50 15.10 -0.93
N MET A 279 2.76 14.70 -0.71
CA MET A 279 3.09 13.35 -0.25
C MET A 279 2.47 13.00 1.11
N LEU A 280 2.51 13.93 2.06
CA LEU A 280 1.93 13.75 3.40
C LEU A 280 0.41 13.56 3.32
N TRP A 281 -0.29 14.26 2.42
CA TRP A 281 -1.72 14.03 2.19
C TRP A 281 -2.02 12.69 1.54
N ILE A 282 -1.22 12.25 0.55
CA ILE A 282 -1.39 10.92 -0.06
C ILE A 282 -1.21 9.81 0.99
N GLN A 283 -0.31 10.00 1.96
CA GLN A 283 -0.12 9.05 3.07
C GLN A 283 -1.37 8.87 3.92
N MET A 284 -2.21 9.89 4.05
CA MET A 284 -3.46 9.79 4.82
C MET A 284 -4.43 8.78 4.23
N ALA A 285 -4.27 8.39 2.96
CA ALA A 285 -5.03 7.28 2.38
C ALA A 285 -4.79 5.95 3.13
N GLU A 286 -3.68 5.78 3.86
CA GLU A 286 -3.45 4.59 4.68
C GLU A 286 -4.50 4.41 5.79
N VAL A 287 -5.09 5.50 6.29
CA VAL A 287 -6.14 5.48 7.32
C VAL A 287 -7.36 4.68 6.85
N PHE A 288 -7.59 4.59 5.54
CA PHE A 288 -8.69 3.78 4.99
C PHE A 288 -8.56 2.30 5.33
N LYS A 289 -7.36 1.81 5.67
CA LYS A 289 -7.15 0.42 6.10
C LYS A 289 -7.75 0.07 7.46
N ILE A 290 -8.26 1.04 8.24
CA ILE A 290 -8.95 0.78 9.53
C ILE A 290 -10.18 -0.10 9.32
N THR A 291 -10.95 0.15 8.26
CA THR A 291 -12.17 -0.60 7.96
C THR A 291 -11.94 -1.50 6.74
N THR A 292 -12.52 -2.71 6.75
CA THR A 292 -12.39 -3.63 5.61
C THR A 292 -13.00 -3.07 4.31
N LYS A 293 -14.09 -2.31 4.42
CA LYS A 293 -14.76 -1.71 3.25
C LYS A 293 -13.88 -0.64 2.58
N LEU A 294 -13.30 0.26 3.38
CA LEU A 294 -12.41 1.29 2.83
C LEU A 294 -11.06 0.71 2.40
N SER A 295 -10.56 -0.37 3.03
CA SER A 295 -9.35 -1.06 2.56
C SER A 295 -9.57 -1.70 1.19
N ALA A 296 -10.74 -2.31 0.95
CA ALA A 296 -11.10 -2.83 -0.37
C ALA A 296 -11.09 -1.72 -1.43
N LEU A 297 -11.70 -0.58 -1.12
CA LEU A 297 -11.70 0.58 -2.00
C LEU A 297 -10.28 1.07 -2.30
N LEU A 298 -9.41 1.17 -1.29
CA LEU A 298 -8.02 1.58 -1.48
C LEU A 298 -7.26 0.61 -2.40
N PHE A 299 -7.49 -0.69 -2.25
CA PHE A 299 -6.92 -1.70 -3.13
C PHE A 299 -7.43 -1.56 -4.56
N ALA A 300 -8.74 -1.38 -4.73
CA ALA A 300 -9.36 -1.14 -6.03
C ALA A 300 -8.74 0.08 -6.73
N ILE A 301 -8.59 1.19 -6.00
CA ILE A 301 -7.93 2.41 -6.51
C ILE A 301 -6.48 2.10 -6.89
N SER A 302 -5.73 1.38 -6.06
CA SER A 302 -4.32 1.05 -6.34
C SER A 302 -4.17 0.16 -7.58
N ALA A 303 -5.06 -0.81 -7.77
CA ALA A 303 -5.04 -1.70 -8.92
C ALA A 303 -5.39 -0.95 -10.21
N VAL A 304 -6.47 -0.17 -10.17
CA VAL A 304 -6.88 0.71 -11.28
C VAL A 304 -5.78 1.74 -11.61
N LEU A 305 -5.10 2.30 -10.61
CA LEU A 305 -3.98 3.22 -10.79
C LEU A 305 -2.81 2.54 -11.51
N SER A 306 -2.58 1.24 -11.31
CA SER A 306 -1.56 0.48 -12.05
C SER A 306 -1.88 0.43 -13.55
N ASP A 307 -3.15 0.20 -13.89
CA ASP A 307 -3.61 0.19 -15.28
C ASP A 307 -3.53 1.59 -15.89
N VAL A 308 -3.92 2.63 -15.14
CA VAL A 308 -3.74 4.03 -15.54
C VAL A 308 -2.26 4.34 -15.80
N LEU A 309 -1.34 3.88 -14.95
CA LEU A 309 0.09 4.12 -15.14
C LEU A 309 0.61 3.46 -16.42
N ARG A 310 0.22 2.20 -16.69
CA ARG A 310 0.56 1.50 -17.93
C ARG A 310 0.03 2.26 -19.15
N PHE A 311 -1.20 2.75 -19.06
CA PHE A 311 -1.80 3.55 -20.11
C PHE A 311 -1.08 4.90 -20.30
N VAL A 312 -0.73 5.60 -19.21
CA VAL A 312 0.02 6.86 -19.27
C VAL A 312 1.37 6.66 -19.96
N LEU A 313 2.04 5.52 -19.77
CA LEU A 313 3.27 5.19 -20.49
C LEU A 313 3.03 5.03 -22.00
N VAL A 314 1.98 4.31 -22.40
CA VAL A 314 1.58 4.16 -23.82
C VAL A 314 1.21 5.52 -24.41
N LEU A 315 0.42 6.31 -23.69
CA LEU A 315 0.00 7.65 -24.07
C LEU A 315 1.21 8.59 -24.20
N ALA A 316 2.18 8.52 -23.29
CA ALA A 316 3.38 9.33 -23.35
C ALA A 316 4.21 9.02 -24.61
N VAL A 317 4.42 7.74 -24.93
CA VAL A 317 5.09 7.34 -26.17
C VAL A 317 4.31 7.78 -27.40
N TRP A 318 2.99 7.60 -27.38
CA TRP A 318 2.08 8.01 -28.46
C TRP A 318 2.14 9.51 -28.71
N VAL A 319 1.93 10.32 -27.67
CA VAL A 319 1.94 11.78 -27.76
C VAL A 319 3.32 12.29 -28.14
N CYS A 320 4.41 11.75 -27.59
CA CYS A 320 5.76 12.11 -28.03
C CYS A 320 5.96 11.86 -29.52
N GLY A 321 5.46 10.74 -30.06
CA GLY A 321 5.53 10.43 -31.49
C GLY A 321 4.78 11.44 -32.37
N PHE A 322 3.53 11.76 -32.02
CA PHE A 322 2.76 12.78 -32.74
C PHE A 322 3.34 14.19 -32.57
N SER A 323 3.83 14.53 -31.38
CA SER A 323 4.49 15.80 -31.12
C SER A 323 5.71 16.01 -32.00
N LEU A 324 6.56 15.00 -32.12
CA LEU A 324 7.73 15.05 -33.02
C LEU A 324 7.31 15.15 -34.49
N MET A 325 6.27 14.44 -34.92
CA MET A 325 5.77 14.54 -36.29
C MET A 325 5.24 15.94 -36.60
N ILE A 326 4.41 16.51 -35.73
CA ILE A 326 3.88 17.86 -35.90
C ILE A 326 5.01 18.89 -35.87
N TYR A 327 6.00 18.71 -34.98
CA TYR A 327 7.19 19.56 -34.90
C TYR A 327 7.93 19.63 -36.24
N TRP A 328 8.26 18.49 -36.82
CA TRP A 328 8.96 18.43 -38.11
C TRP A 328 8.11 18.98 -39.27
N LEU A 329 6.78 18.85 -39.21
CA LEU A 329 5.90 19.47 -40.19
C LEU A 329 5.90 21.00 -40.12
N PHE A 330 5.96 21.59 -38.92
CA PHE A 330 6.12 23.03 -38.74
C PHE A 330 7.48 23.51 -39.25
N VAL A 331 8.57 22.83 -38.88
CA VAL A 331 9.92 23.16 -39.36
C VAL A 331 9.97 23.09 -40.89
N GLY A 332 9.40 22.04 -41.50
CA GLY A 332 9.34 21.90 -42.95
C GLY A 332 8.51 22.99 -43.64
N ALA A 333 7.40 23.43 -43.02
CA ALA A 333 6.60 24.54 -43.53
C ALA A 333 7.36 25.87 -43.49
N ASN A 334 8.04 26.18 -42.38
CA ASN A 334 8.81 27.41 -42.21
C ASN A 334 10.01 27.47 -43.17
N LEU A 335 10.72 26.35 -43.36
CA LEU A 335 11.82 26.26 -44.34
C LEU A 335 11.32 26.48 -45.78
N ALA A 336 10.08 26.07 -46.09
CA ALA A 336 9.49 26.30 -47.41
C ALA A 336 9.12 27.78 -47.64
N GLU A 337 8.86 28.56 -46.59
CA GLU A 337 8.55 29.99 -46.66
C GLU A 337 9.80 30.88 -46.80
N GLY A 338 11.00 30.30 -46.71
CA GLY A 338 12.25 30.98 -47.03
C GLY A 338 13.13 31.36 -45.84
N ASP A 339 12.86 30.82 -44.64
CA ASP A 339 13.79 30.87 -43.52
C ASP A 339 15.08 30.13 -43.89
N LYS A 340 16.20 30.86 -43.90
CA LYS A 340 17.49 30.36 -44.44
C LYS A 340 18.25 29.48 -43.45
N ASP A 341 17.96 29.63 -42.15
CA ASP A 341 18.66 28.90 -41.10
C ASP A 341 17.71 27.93 -40.38
N MET A 342 18.09 26.65 -40.35
CA MET A 342 17.36 25.58 -39.66
C MET A 342 17.12 25.93 -38.19
N PHE A 343 18.10 26.56 -37.53
CA PHE A 343 17.97 27.00 -36.14
C PHE A 343 16.97 28.14 -35.96
N GLU A 344 16.92 29.09 -36.89
CA GLU A 344 15.91 30.17 -36.84
C GLU A 344 14.50 29.61 -37.09
N SER A 345 14.36 28.65 -38.01
CA SER A 345 13.07 27.99 -38.29
C SER A 345 12.55 27.14 -37.10
N MET A 346 13.47 26.62 -36.26
CA MET A 346 13.14 25.92 -35.01
C MET A 346 12.70 26.89 -33.91
N ASP A 347 13.30 28.08 -33.85
CA ASP A 347 13.00 29.12 -32.84
C ASP A 347 11.76 29.96 -33.19
N ALA A 348 11.53 30.25 -34.48
CA ALA A 348 10.50 31.17 -34.96
C ALA A 348 9.07 30.62 -34.86
N GLY A 349 8.88 29.31 -35.04
CA GLY A 349 7.56 28.66 -35.01
C GLY A 349 6.99 28.42 -33.61
N LEU A 350 7.77 28.67 -32.55
CA LEU A 350 7.43 28.31 -31.16
C LEU A 350 7.25 29.51 -30.22
N MET A 351 7.07 30.71 -30.77
CA MET A 351 6.70 31.90 -30.00
C MET A 351 5.22 31.82 -29.59
N ILE A 352 4.93 31.10 -28.51
CA ILE A 352 3.61 31.12 -27.86
C ILE A 352 3.62 32.28 -26.87
N ASP A 353 2.81 33.32 -27.13
CA ASP A 353 2.71 34.53 -26.31
C ASP A 353 4.06 35.25 -26.05
N GLY A 354 4.96 35.23 -27.02
CA GLY A 354 6.25 35.94 -26.94
C GLY A 354 7.30 35.28 -26.04
N VAL A 355 7.03 34.07 -25.53
CA VAL A 355 8.01 33.26 -24.82
C VAL A 355 8.68 32.33 -25.81
N LYS A 356 10.02 32.35 -25.84
CA LYS A 356 10.81 31.36 -26.59
C LYS A 356 10.53 29.97 -25.99
N GLY A 357 9.72 29.17 -26.69
CA GLY A 357 9.40 27.81 -26.28
C GLY A 357 10.53 26.84 -26.58
N ASP A 358 11.01 26.13 -25.55
CA ASP A 358 11.86 24.96 -25.74
C ASP A 358 11.02 23.79 -26.31
N ALA A 359 11.67 22.76 -26.87
CA ALA A 359 11.02 21.55 -27.38
C ALA A 359 10.11 20.89 -26.32
N GLY A 360 10.47 21.00 -25.04
CA GLY A 360 9.64 20.56 -23.92
C GLY A 360 8.30 21.32 -23.81
N THR A 361 8.32 22.64 -24.03
CA THR A 361 7.13 23.49 -24.01
C THR A 361 6.18 23.13 -25.17
N PHE A 362 6.72 22.75 -26.32
CA PHE A 362 5.92 22.28 -27.45
C PHE A 362 5.25 20.93 -27.18
N ILE A 363 5.99 19.96 -26.63
CA ILE A 363 5.42 18.67 -26.24
C ILE A 363 4.31 18.87 -25.21
N TYR A 364 4.53 19.73 -24.21
CA TYR A 364 3.50 20.10 -23.24
C TYR A 364 2.28 20.73 -23.91
N PHE A 365 2.48 21.66 -24.84
CA PHE A 365 1.39 22.30 -25.56
C PHE A 365 0.57 21.31 -26.37
N ILE A 366 1.22 20.36 -27.06
CA ILE A 366 0.52 19.31 -27.81
C ILE A 366 -0.25 18.37 -26.87
N ILE A 367 0.33 17.99 -25.72
CA ILE A 367 -0.39 17.23 -24.69
C ILE A 367 -1.65 17.99 -24.27
N MET A 368 -1.50 19.27 -23.89
CA MET A 368 -2.61 20.10 -23.42
C MET A 368 -3.67 20.33 -24.51
N SER A 369 -3.24 20.49 -25.77
CA SER A 369 -4.14 20.66 -26.91
C SER A 369 -4.89 19.36 -27.23
N SER A 370 -4.21 18.21 -27.16
CA SER A 370 -4.82 16.90 -27.35
C SER A 370 -5.87 16.57 -26.27
N LEU A 371 -5.70 17.14 -25.06
CA LEU A 371 -6.68 17.07 -23.97
C LEU A 371 -7.76 18.15 -24.06
N GLY A 372 -7.71 19.04 -25.06
CA GLY A 372 -8.69 20.11 -25.29
C GLY A 372 -8.56 21.31 -24.36
N LEU A 373 -7.43 21.48 -23.66
CA LEU A 373 -7.25 22.51 -22.64
C LEU A 373 -6.77 23.85 -23.21
N THR A 374 -5.87 23.84 -24.20
CA THR A 374 -5.30 25.08 -24.79
C THR A 374 -4.86 24.91 -26.25
N GLY A 375 -4.64 26.02 -26.96
CA GLY A 375 -3.74 26.03 -28.13
C GLY A 375 -4.33 25.74 -29.51
N ILE A 376 -5.64 25.60 -29.64
CA ILE A 376 -6.30 25.22 -30.90
C ILE A 376 -6.06 26.27 -32.01
N ASN A 377 -5.99 27.56 -31.68
CA ASN A 377 -5.93 28.63 -32.68
C ASN A 377 -4.67 28.57 -33.56
N VAL A 378 -3.49 28.36 -32.94
CA VAL A 378 -2.20 28.28 -33.66
C VAL A 378 -2.19 27.10 -34.63
N ILE A 379 -2.80 25.98 -34.23
CA ILE A 379 -2.91 24.79 -35.08
C ILE A 379 -3.91 25.02 -36.21
N MET A 380 -4.98 25.78 -35.97
CA MET A 380 -5.99 26.08 -36.99
C MET A 380 -5.49 27.01 -38.09
N GLU A 381 -4.55 27.91 -37.78
CA GLU A 381 -3.92 28.81 -38.75
C GLU A 381 -2.85 28.11 -39.61
N SER A 382 -2.40 26.92 -39.21
CA SER A 382 -1.35 26.17 -39.89
C SER A 382 -1.78 25.51 -41.21
N SER A 383 -0.80 24.90 -41.90
CA SER A 383 -1.04 24.16 -43.14
C SER A 383 -2.09 23.05 -42.95
N TRP A 384 -2.80 22.71 -44.03
CA TRP A 384 -3.85 21.68 -43.99
C TRP A 384 -3.29 20.30 -43.57
N LEU A 385 -2.02 20.02 -43.87
CA LEU A 385 -1.33 18.78 -43.45
C LEU A 385 -1.18 18.71 -41.93
N VAL A 386 -0.73 19.79 -41.31
CA VAL A 386 -0.60 19.88 -39.85
C VAL A 386 -1.97 19.70 -39.20
N ARG A 387 -3.00 20.38 -39.72
CA ARG A 387 -4.39 20.20 -39.26
C ARG A 387 -4.89 18.76 -39.40
N GLY A 388 -4.59 18.11 -40.53
CA GLY A 388 -4.98 16.71 -40.77
C GLY A 388 -4.30 15.75 -39.78
N VAL A 389 -3.00 15.89 -39.58
CA VAL A 389 -2.23 15.09 -38.63
C VAL A 389 -2.69 15.32 -37.19
N TYR A 390 -2.94 16.58 -36.81
CA TYR A 390 -3.48 16.93 -35.52
C TYR A 390 -4.88 16.34 -35.30
N ALA A 391 -5.77 16.41 -36.29
CA ALA A 391 -7.10 15.81 -36.21
C ALA A 391 -7.02 14.28 -35.99
N VAL A 392 -6.09 13.59 -36.66
CA VAL A 392 -5.83 12.15 -36.43
C VAL A 392 -5.28 11.91 -35.02
N CYS A 393 -4.37 12.76 -34.53
CA CYS A 393 -3.83 12.69 -33.17
C CYS A 393 -4.94 12.83 -32.11
N VAL A 394 -5.81 13.84 -32.25
CA VAL A 394 -6.93 14.08 -31.33
C VAL A 394 -7.95 12.94 -31.41
N LEU A 395 -8.33 12.51 -32.61
CA LEU A 395 -9.28 11.42 -32.82
C LEU A 395 -8.76 10.12 -32.20
N SER A 396 -7.52 9.73 -32.48
CA SER A 396 -6.92 8.53 -31.91
C SER A 396 -6.76 8.63 -30.39
N THR A 397 -6.32 9.76 -29.86
CA THR A 397 -6.09 9.92 -28.41
C THR A 397 -7.40 9.96 -27.62
N VAL A 398 -8.35 10.82 -28.02
CA VAL A 398 -9.58 11.05 -27.27
C VAL A 398 -10.62 9.98 -27.55
N VAL A 399 -10.83 9.60 -28.82
CA VAL A 399 -11.90 8.67 -29.18
C VAL A 399 -11.46 7.21 -29.01
N VAL A 400 -10.21 6.87 -29.33
CA VAL A 400 -9.75 5.48 -29.24
C VAL A 400 -9.08 5.21 -27.90
N LEU A 401 -7.98 5.89 -27.59
CA LEU A 401 -7.15 5.56 -26.42
C LEU A 401 -7.89 5.83 -25.10
N LEU A 402 -8.53 6.99 -24.93
CA LEU A 402 -9.22 7.30 -23.68
C LEU A 402 -10.43 6.36 -23.42
N ASN A 403 -11.21 6.04 -24.45
CA ASN A 403 -12.30 5.07 -24.33
C ASN A 403 -11.80 3.66 -24.02
N LEU A 404 -10.66 3.27 -24.60
CA LEU A 404 -10.00 2.01 -24.26
C LEU A 404 -9.56 2.00 -22.79
N LEU A 405 -8.97 3.09 -22.28
CA LEU A 405 -8.61 3.22 -20.87
C LEU A 405 -9.85 3.03 -19.98
N VAL A 406 -10.93 3.77 -20.23
CA VAL A 406 -12.16 3.67 -19.43
C VAL A 406 -12.70 2.24 -19.47
N SER A 407 -12.72 1.60 -20.64
CA SER A 407 -13.15 0.20 -20.79
C SER A 407 -12.28 -0.76 -19.98
N THR A 408 -10.95 -0.60 -19.99
CA THR A 408 -10.05 -1.45 -19.19
C THR A 408 -10.22 -1.22 -17.70
N MET A 409 -10.37 0.02 -17.25
CA MET A 409 -10.61 0.35 -15.84
C MET A 409 -11.91 -0.26 -15.31
N VAL A 410 -13.00 -0.19 -16.10
CA VAL A 410 -14.28 -0.81 -15.74
C VAL A 410 -14.14 -2.33 -15.66
N SER A 411 -13.50 -2.96 -16.65
CA SER A 411 -13.27 -4.41 -16.63
C SER A 411 -12.41 -4.85 -15.44
N THR A 412 -11.35 -4.13 -15.11
CA THR A 412 -10.52 -4.42 -13.94
C THR A 412 -11.33 -4.24 -12.65
N TYR A 413 -12.14 -3.19 -12.56
CA TYR A 413 -12.99 -2.95 -11.40
C TYR A 413 -14.00 -4.07 -11.18
N ASP A 414 -14.69 -4.52 -12.24
CA ASP A 414 -15.69 -5.60 -12.16
C ASP A 414 -15.07 -6.92 -11.67
N ILE A 415 -13.89 -7.28 -12.18
CA ILE A 415 -13.15 -8.47 -11.75
C ILE A 415 -12.75 -8.35 -10.27
N LEU A 416 -12.22 -7.19 -9.86
CA LEU A 416 -11.81 -6.97 -8.48
C LEU A 416 -13.00 -6.90 -7.51
N GLN A 417 -14.17 -6.43 -7.97
CA GLN A 417 -15.35 -6.32 -7.14
C GLN A 417 -15.78 -7.69 -6.58
N MET A 418 -15.58 -8.76 -7.35
CA MET A 418 -15.87 -10.12 -6.90
C MET A 418 -14.95 -10.59 -5.76
N SER A 419 -13.73 -10.05 -5.67
CA SER A 419 -12.71 -10.43 -4.69
C SER A 419 -12.43 -9.37 -3.61
N PHE A 420 -13.18 -8.26 -3.57
CA PHE A 420 -12.97 -7.17 -2.61
C PHE A 420 -12.97 -7.61 -1.15
N HIS A 421 -13.83 -8.57 -0.79
CA HIS A 421 -13.86 -9.09 0.58
C HIS A 421 -12.56 -9.82 0.92
N GLU A 422 -12.10 -10.71 0.05
CA GLU A 422 -10.88 -11.51 0.22
C GLU A 422 -9.65 -10.60 0.31
N LEU A 423 -9.55 -9.63 -0.59
CA LEU A 423 -8.48 -8.63 -0.63
C LEU A 423 -8.48 -7.75 0.62
N ALA A 424 -9.65 -7.35 1.12
CA ALA A 424 -9.74 -6.60 2.37
C ALA A 424 -9.25 -7.42 3.58
N VAL A 425 -9.62 -8.70 3.64
CA VAL A 425 -9.16 -9.60 4.70
C VAL A 425 -7.65 -9.84 4.60
N GLN A 426 -7.12 -10.05 3.39
CA GLN A 426 -5.68 -10.16 3.15
C GLN A 426 -4.93 -8.87 3.54
N SER A 427 -5.47 -7.69 3.19
CA SER A 427 -4.89 -6.40 3.60
C SER A 427 -4.88 -6.25 5.12
N ARG A 428 -5.94 -6.68 5.81
CA ARG A 428 -5.98 -6.68 7.29
C ARG A 428 -4.99 -7.68 7.87
N ALA A 429 -4.87 -8.87 7.29
CA ALA A 429 -3.87 -9.87 7.67
C ALA A 429 -2.45 -9.26 7.59
N ASN A 430 -2.16 -8.51 6.52
CA ASN A 430 -0.88 -7.83 6.34
C ASN A 430 -0.59 -6.85 7.47
N LEU A 431 -1.58 -6.05 7.89
CA LEU A 431 -1.43 -5.15 9.03
C LEU A 431 -1.22 -5.89 10.35
N VAL A 432 -1.94 -6.98 10.56
CA VAL A 432 -1.81 -7.83 11.76
C VAL A 432 -0.39 -8.41 11.86
N ILE A 433 0.15 -8.95 10.77
CA ILE A 433 1.50 -9.51 10.74
C ILE A 433 2.55 -8.44 11.01
N ARG A 434 2.41 -7.25 10.42
CA ARG A 434 3.32 -6.13 10.69
C ARG A 434 3.30 -5.71 12.16
N ALA A 435 2.12 -5.64 12.76
CA ALA A 435 2.00 -5.34 14.19
C ALA A 435 2.63 -6.44 15.04
N GLU A 436 2.45 -7.71 14.66
CA GLU A 436 3.01 -8.86 15.37
C GLU A 436 4.54 -8.89 15.28
N GLU A 437 5.11 -8.59 14.11
CA GLU A 437 6.56 -8.51 13.92
C GLU A 437 7.22 -7.39 14.73
N SER A 438 6.52 -6.27 14.87
CA SER A 438 6.96 -5.16 15.71
C SER A 438 6.88 -5.47 17.21
N SER A 439 6.08 -6.47 17.60
CA SER A 439 5.91 -6.88 18.99
C SER A 439 7.07 -7.74 19.48
N SER A 440 7.42 -7.57 20.76
CA SER A 440 8.41 -8.43 21.41
C SER A 440 7.84 -9.83 21.66
N MET A 441 8.71 -10.84 21.73
CA MET A 441 8.29 -12.23 22.02
C MET A 441 7.51 -12.34 23.35
N LYS A 442 7.91 -11.58 24.37
CA LYS A 442 7.18 -11.50 25.65
C LYS A 442 5.75 -10.98 25.48
N ARG A 443 5.56 -9.94 24.64
CA ARG A 443 4.24 -9.39 24.34
C ARG A 443 3.40 -10.38 23.55
N ARG A 444 3.98 -11.08 22.57
CA ARG A 444 3.32 -12.17 21.81
C ARG A 444 2.86 -13.30 22.74
N ALA A 445 3.74 -13.79 23.61
CA ALA A 445 3.41 -14.80 24.62
C ALA A 445 2.29 -14.35 25.57
N LYS A 446 2.32 -13.10 26.04
CA LYS A 446 1.24 -12.53 26.85
C LYS A 446 -0.12 -12.58 26.13
N HIS A 447 -0.16 -12.15 24.86
CA HIS A 447 -1.40 -12.18 24.07
C HIS A 447 -1.87 -13.61 23.76
N PHE A 448 -0.94 -14.53 23.50
CA PHE A 448 -1.24 -15.95 23.30
C PHE A 448 -1.86 -16.58 24.55
N ASN A 449 -1.26 -16.36 25.73
CA ASN A 449 -1.77 -16.88 26.99
C ASN A 449 -3.12 -16.27 27.38
N ALA A 450 -3.36 -15.00 27.04
CA ALA A 450 -4.64 -14.34 27.27
C ALA A 450 -5.80 -14.90 26.42
N CYS A 451 -5.51 -15.74 25.43
CA CYS A 451 -6.55 -16.45 24.66
C CYS A 451 -6.98 -17.77 25.33
N GLU A 452 -6.32 -18.18 26.42
CA GLU A 452 -6.71 -19.36 27.22
C GLU A 452 -6.85 -20.65 26.40
N PHE A 453 -6.03 -20.83 25.36
CA PHE A 453 -6.04 -22.01 24.50
C PHE A 453 -5.74 -23.35 25.22
N GLY A 454 -5.43 -23.32 26.52
CA GLY A 454 -5.30 -24.51 27.36
C GLY A 454 -6.65 -25.05 27.82
N GLU A 455 -7.68 -24.22 27.90
CA GLU A 455 -9.00 -24.59 28.38
C GLU A 455 -9.76 -25.41 27.33
N LYS A 456 -10.58 -26.35 27.82
CA LYS A 456 -11.50 -27.11 26.99
C LYS A 456 -12.64 -26.22 26.56
N VAL A 457 -13.17 -26.46 25.37
CA VAL A 457 -14.29 -25.69 24.83
C VAL A 457 -15.49 -26.60 24.70
N ASP A 458 -16.54 -26.30 25.45
CA ASP A 458 -17.74 -27.11 25.48
C ASP A 458 -18.45 -27.10 24.11
N PHE A 459 -19.00 -28.25 23.72
CA PHE A 459 -19.90 -28.33 22.57
C PHE A 459 -21.32 -27.91 22.96
N GLU A 460 -21.82 -28.53 24.03
CA GLU A 460 -23.13 -28.30 24.62
C GLU A 460 -23.00 -28.26 26.14
N ASP A 461 -24.05 -27.82 26.83
CA ASP A 461 -24.00 -27.65 28.29
C ASP A 461 -23.77 -29.02 28.97
N GLY A 462 -22.60 -29.20 29.56
CA GLY A 462 -22.17 -30.47 30.18
C GLY A 462 -21.37 -31.42 29.27
N ASP A 463 -21.01 -30.98 28.06
CA ASP A 463 -20.26 -31.75 27.08
C ASP A 463 -18.90 -31.10 26.77
N ASP A 464 -17.89 -31.47 27.57
CA ASP A 464 -16.51 -31.01 27.49
C ASP A 464 -15.87 -31.36 26.12
N GLY A 465 -15.71 -30.36 25.25
CA GLY A 465 -14.97 -30.55 24.00
C GLY A 465 -13.45 -30.48 24.17
N PRO A 466 -12.69 -30.67 23.08
CA PRO A 466 -11.23 -30.58 23.11
C PRO A 466 -10.74 -29.14 23.38
N SER A 467 -9.49 -29.01 23.84
CA SER A 467 -8.86 -27.71 24.10
C SER A 467 -8.29 -27.03 22.86
N GLY A 468 -7.84 -25.78 23.01
CA GLY A 468 -7.19 -25.03 21.94
C GLY A 468 -8.15 -24.42 20.94
N GLY A 469 -9.41 -24.21 21.35
CA GLY A 469 -10.37 -23.43 20.60
C GLY A 469 -10.83 -22.20 21.36
N ILE A 470 -11.61 -21.35 20.68
CA ILE A 470 -12.36 -20.25 21.28
C ILE A 470 -13.80 -20.38 20.80
N GLN A 471 -14.75 -20.38 21.74
CA GLN A 471 -16.16 -20.37 21.41
C GLN A 471 -16.64 -18.95 21.11
N ARG A 472 -17.45 -18.82 20.06
CA ARG A 472 -18.15 -17.59 19.72
C ARG A 472 -19.58 -17.88 19.30
N VAL A 473 -20.46 -16.93 19.57
CA VAL A 473 -21.83 -16.95 19.08
C VAL A 473 -21.85 -16.14 17.77
N VAL A 474 -22.26 -16.78 16.68
CA VAL A 474 -22.25 -16.20 15.33
C VAL A 474 -23.67 -16.06 14.80
N SER A 475 -24.00 -14.89 14.27
CA SER A 475 -25.31 -14.61 13.66
C SER A 475 -25.53 -15.44 12.40
N SER A 476 -26.74 -15.96 12.20
CA SER A 476 -27.10 -16.70 10.98
C SER A 476 -27.02 -15.85 9.71
N ARG A 477 -27.13 -14.52 9.83
CA ARG A 477 -27.06 -13.59 8.70
C ARG A 477 -25.66 -13.38 8.14
N GLU A 478 -24.63 -13.72 8.91
CA GLU A 478 -23.22 -13.52 8.53
C GLU A 478 -22.64 -14.76 7.83
N ARG A 479 -23.48 -15.78 7.55
CA ARG A 479 -23.04 -17.08 7.04
C ARG A 479 -23.12 -17.16 5.53
N ASN A 480 -21.98 -16.96 4.88
CA ASN A 480 -21.80 -17.29 3.45
C ASN A 480 -20.99 -18.59 3.25
N HIS A 481 -20.58 -19.27 4.33
CA HIS A 481 -19.75 -20.50 4.24
C HIS A 481 -20.62 -21.76 4.26
N PRO A 482 -20.30 -22.81 3.49
CA PRO A 482 -21.08 -24.06 3.47
C PRO A 482 -21.08 -24.85 4.79
N THR A 483 -20.09 -24.65 5.66
CA THR A 483 -19.92 -25.36 6.95
C THR A 483 -20.86 -24.87 8.05
N PHE A 484 -21.73 -23.90 7.75
CA PHE A 484 -22.36 -23.01 8.72
C PHE A 484 -23.87 -23.14 8.85
#